data_AF-A0A1V5GQ50-F1
#
_entry.id   AF-A0A1V5GQ50-F1
#
_cell.length_a   1.000
_cell.length_b   1.000
_cell.length_c   1.000
_cell.angle_alpha   90.00
_cell.angle_beta   90.00
_cell.angle_gamma   90.00
#
_symmetry.space_group_name_H-M   'P 1'
#
loop_
_entity.id
_entity.type
_entity.pdbx_description
1 polymer ?
#
loop_
_entity_poly.entity_id
_entity_poly.type
_entity_poly.pdbx_seq_one_letter_code
_entity_poly.pdbx_strand_id
1 'polypeptide(L)'
;MGKMLVKRAAAVLTAAALLPSALTAYGAAPAMTGDLNGDGSVNISDAVLLGSYLHGRMQFTREQFALSDINSDGSADSLDLAALRFIVAANSGRLPHGTWIASDDVSARYFWFDGEKGTVTDEETGAKKSFRISVDGDCFTFDYGDASEEARVSWLGSKAFNITWSDGRLETMRCYSDGPLNYDDLLTGQWIGSGTVNRVYDIKGVNGSYLDTGTNKGTSFRYEKDGNDLYFHTGRNAGTAHAVITPVDSVHIDLAWDDGTSERLTKHNVEQINGITYVNGILIANKTYDLPSTYNPGGILPEAQAAFNEMKAAAARDGLNLWICSGFRSYSYQRDLYNSYVNRDGKAKADTFSARPGHSEHQTGLAMDINMAGDAFNNTREAKWIAAHCAEYGFILRYPQGKQDITGYKYESWHVRYLGKHLAAEVTDSGLTLEEFLCIDSVYKY
;
A
#
# COMPACT_ATOMS: atom_id res chain seq x y z
N MET A 1 -41.92 10.44 93.22
CA MET A 1 -41.68 9.05 92.80
C MET A 1 -41.91 8.97 91.30
N GLY A 2 -40.91 8.60 90.50
CA GLY A 2 -41.06 8.37 89.06
C GLY A 2 -39.85 8.85 88.25
N LYS A 3 -38.94 7.92 87.95
CA LYS A 3 -37.65 8.07 87.25
C LYS A 3 -37.83 8.31 85.75
N MET A 4 -36.86 8.97 85.10
CA MET A 4 -36.67 8.90 83.64
C MET A 4 -35.20 9.15 83.24
N LEU A 5 -34.58 8.18 82.55
CA LEU A 5 -33.26 8.14 81.86
C LEU A 5 -33.06 6.65 81.44
N VAL A 6 -32.46 6.19 80.33
CA VAL A 6 -31.78 6.81 79.18
C VAL A 6 -31.39 5.72 78.13
N LYS A 7 -31.08 6.17 76.90
CA LYS A 7 -30.24 5.60 75.79
C LYS A 7 -30.68 4.35 74.97
N ARG A 8 -30.55 4.52 73.65
CA ARG A 8 -30.72 3.56 72.53
C ARG A 8 -29.36 3.12 71.95
N ALA A 9 -29.30 1.90 71.42
CA ALA A 9 -28.24 1.35 70.56
C ALA A 9 -28.86 0.50 69.41
N ALA A 10 -28.04 0.23 68.40
CA ALA A 10 -28.31 -0.14 66.99
C ALA A 10 -28.90 -1.53 66.68
N ALA A 11 -29.48 -1.71 65.47
CA ALA A 11 -28.89 -2.48 64.35
C ALA A 11 -29.88 -2.74 63.16
N VAL A 12 -29.39 -2.41 61.96
CA VAL A 12 -29.55 -2.98 60.59
C VAL A 12 -30.95 -3.08 59.95
N LEU A 13 -31.13 -2.29 58.87
CA LEU A 13 -32.23 -2.34 57.91
C LEU A 13 -31.86 -3.20 56.68
N THR A 14 -32.83 -3.99 56.22
CA THR A 14 -32.86 -4.75 54.97
C THR A 14 -33.63 -4.03 53.86
N ALA A 15 -33.16 -4.25 52.62
CA ALA A 15 -33.90 -4.38 51.35
C ALA A 15 -34.18 -3.16 50.45
N ALA A 16 -34.02 -3.48 49.16
CA ALA A 16 -34.53 -2.88 47.92
C ALA A 16 -33.79 -1.66 47.33
N ALA A 17 -32.86 -1.94 46.41
CA ALA A 17 -32.43 -1.00 45.38
C ALA A 17 -32.91 -1.51 44.00
N LEU A 18 -33.54 -0.60 43.26
CA LEU A 18 -34.13 -0.77 41.93
C LEU A 18 -33.05 -0.90 40.84
N LEU A 19 -33.33 -1.73 39.83
CA LEU A 19 -32.72 -1.70 38.49
C LEU A 19 -33.27 -0.51 37.67
N PRO A 20 -32.48 0.04 36.73
CA PRO A 20 -32.65 -0.30 35.31
C PRO A 20 -31.29 -0.53 34.59
N SER A 21 -31.02 -1.71 34.01
CA SER A 21 -31.37 -2.18 32.65
C SER A 21 -30.69 -1.42 31.48
N ALA A 22 -29.58 -1.98 30.98
CA ALA A 22 -29.22 -2.13 29.56
C ALA A 22 -27.89 -2.91 29.43
N LEU A 23 -27.92 -4.23 29.66
CA LEU A 23 -26.92 -5.11 29.07
C LEU A 23 -27.39 -5.39 27.65
N THR A 24 -26.84 -4.68 26.67
CA THR A 24 -26.86 -5.15 25.28
C THR A 24 -26.14 -6.48 25.23
N ALA A 25 -26.88 -7.53 24.87
CA ALA A 25 -26.34 -8.86 24.64
C ALA A 25 -25.23 -8.77 23.57
N TYR A 26 -23.98 -8.87 24.00
CA TYR A 26 -22.91 -9.38 23.13
C TYR A 26 -23.36 -10.78 22.69
N GLY A 27 -23.50 -10.99 21.38
CA GLY A 27 -23.73 -12.32 20.84
C GLY A 27 -22.62 -13.25 21.33
N ALA A 28 -22.99 -14.42 21.85
CA ALA A 28 -22.04 -15.44 22.27
C ALA A 28 -21.03 -15.72 21.16
N ALA A 29 -19.75 -15.75 21.50
CA ALA A 29 -18.67 -16.12 20.58
C ALA A 29 -18.99 -17.49 19.93
N PRO A 30 -18.60 -17.72 18.65
CA PRO A 30 -18.77 -19.03 18.04
C PRO A 30 -18.00 -20.08 18.87
N ALA A 31 -18.70 -21.14 19.26
CA ALA A 31 -18.16 -22.15 20.15
C ALA A 31 -17.00 -22.92 19.48
N MET A 32 -15.85 -23.02 20.16
CA MET A 32 -14.64 -23.68 19.67
C MET A 32 -14.60 -25.14 20.14
N THR A 33 -14.39 -26.10 19.23
CA THR A 33 -14.20 -27.52 19.61
C THR A 33 -13.07 -27.64 20.62
N GLY A 34 -13.34 -28.25 21.77
CA GLY A 34 -12.41 -28.38 22.91
C GLY A 34 -12.54 -27.32 24.01
N ASP A 35 -13.21 -26.18 23.76
CA ASP A 35 -13.47 -25.14 24.77
C ASP A 35 -14.78 -25.46 25.50
N LEU A 36 -14.67 -26.16 26.63
CA LEU A 36 -15.81 -26.73 27.34
C LEU A 36 -16.38 -25.79 28.40
N ASN A 37 -15.59 -24.82 28.86
CA ASN A 37 -16.04 -23.80 29.80
C ASN A 37 -16.52 -22.50 29.11
N GLY A 38 -16.30 -22.35 27.80
CA GLY A 38 -16.69 -21.20 27.00
C GLY A 38 -15.84 -19.96 27.28
N ASP A 39 -14.61 -20.12 27.76
CA ASP A 39 -13.69 -19.02 28.07
C ASP A 39 -12.88 -18.55 26.86
N GLY A 40 -13.06 -19.19 25.71
CA GLY A 40 -12.34 -18.90 24.47
C GLY A 40 -10.98 -19.60 24.35
N SER A 41 -10.59 -20.40 25.34
CA SER A 41 -9.35 -21.16 25.38
C SER A 41 -9.60 -22.67 25.45
N VAL A 42 -8.69 -23.44 24.84
CA VAL A 42 -8.64 -24.90 25.01
C VAL A 42 -7.45 -25.23 25.91
N ASN A 43 -7.69 -25.36 27.22
CA ASN A 43 -6.66 -25.47 28.24
C ASN A 43 -6.91 -26.60 29.26
N ILE A 44 -6.14 -26.61 30.35
CA ILE A 44 -6.23 -27.66 31.38
C ILE A 44 -7.60 -27.68 32.08
N SER A 45 -8.29 -26.54 32.14
CA SER A 45 -9.62 -26.43 32.74
C SER A 45 -10.65 -27.25 31.94
N ASP A 46 -10.55 -27.24 30.61
CA ASP A 46 -11.38 -28.07 29.74
C ASP A 46 -11.06 -29.55 29.90
N ALA A 47 -9.77 -29.89 30.00
CA ALA A 47 -9.36 -31.26 30.28
C ALA A 47 -9.87 -31.76 31.65
N VAL A 48 -9.99 -30.87 32.64
CA VAL A 48 -10.60 -31.17 33.95
C VAL A 48 -12.11 -31.33 33.83
N LEU A 49 -12.79 -30.52 33.00
CA LEU A 49 -14.23 -30.65 32.74
C LEU A 49 -14.54 -31.98 32.04
N LEU A 50 -13.82 -32.30 30.96
CA LEU A 50 -13.94 -33.58 30.26
C LEU A 50 -13.61 -34.75 31.18
N GLY A 51 -12.54 -34.65 31.97
CA GLY A 51 -12.24 -35.64 33.00
C GLY A 51 -13.40 -35.81 33.99
N SER A 52 -13.97 -34.73 34.50
CA SER A 52 -15.08 -34.78 35.47
C SER A 52 -16.34 -35.41 34.89
N TYR A 53 -16.65 -35.12 33.63
CA TYR A 53 -17.73 -35.76 32.88
C TYR A 53 -17.50 -37.27 32.73
N LEU A 54 -16.31 -37.69 32.27
CA LEU A 54 -15.97 -39.10 32.07
C LEU A 54 -15.99 -39.92 33.36
N HIS A 55 -15.70 -39.29 34.50
CA HIS A 55 -15.80 -39.92 35.83
C HIS A 55 -17.22 -39.88 36.43
N GLY A 56 -18.21 -39.39 35.67
CA GLY A 56 -19.61 -39.29 36.11
C GLY A 56 -19.85 -38.27 37.23
N ARG A 57 -18.92 -37.32 37.43
CA ARG A 57 -19.03 -36.29 38.48
C ARG A 57 -19.87 -35.09 38.05
N MET A 58 -20.13 -34.97 36.75
CA MET A 58 -20.99 -33.95 36.15
C MET A 58 -21.64 -34.45 34.86
N GLN A 59 -22.56 -33.66 34.32
CA GLN A 59 -23.20 -33.88 33.02
C GLN A 59 -22.91 -32.67 32.13
N PHE A 60 -22.64 -32.90 30.85
CA PHE A 60 -22.48 -31.84 29.87
C PHE A 60 -23.80 -31.32 29.34
N THR A 61 -23.83 -30.04 28.99
CA THR A 61 -24.89 -29.49 28.13
C THR A 61 -24.76 -30.06 26.71
N ARG A 62 -25.81 -29.89 25.89
CA ARG A 62 -25.77 -30.31 24.47
C ARG A 62 -24.66 -29.62 23.69
N GLU A 63 -24.39 -28.36 24.02
CA GLU A 63 -23.31 -27.57 23.42
C GLU A 63 -21.95 -28.09 23.86
N GLN A 64 -21.71 -28.27 25.17
CA GLN A 64 -20.46 -28.85 25.69
C GLN A 64 -20.19 -30.25 25.13
N PHE A 65 -21.23 -31.07 24.97
CA PHE A 65 -21.09 -32.39 24.37
C PHE A 65 -20.61 -32.31 22.91
N ALA A 66 -21.16 -31.36 22.13
CA ALA A 66 -20.72 -31.15 20.75
C ALA A 66 -19.29 -30.61 20.65
N LEU A 67 -18.84 -29.82 21.63
CA LEU A 67 -17.46 -29.32 21.69
C LEU A 67 -16.48 -30.36 22.24
N SER A 68 -16.95 -31.36 22.98
CA SER A 68 -16.11 -32.40 23.58
C SER A 68 -15.70 -33.53 22.65
N ASP A 69 -16.38 -33.69 21.51
CA ASP A 69 -16.02 -34.65 20.46
C ASP A 69 -14.87 -34.08 19.61
N ILE A 70 -13.66 -34.15 20.17
CA ILE A 70 -12.45 -33.51 19.61
C ILE A 70 -11.90 -34.35 18.47
N ASN A 71 -12.03 -35.67 18.53
CA ASN A 71 -11.57 -36.57 17.49
C ASN A 71 -12.62 -36.79 16.37
N SER A 72 -13.83 -36.22 16.53
CA SER A 72 -14.96 -36.30 15.59
C SER A 72 -15.48 -37.72 15.34
N ASP A 73 -15.45 -38.59 16.35
CA ASP A 73 -15.99 -39.95 16.29
C ASP A 73 -17.46 -40.06 16.73
N GLY A 74 -18.06 -38.94 17.14
CA GLY A 74 -19.46 -38.84 17.57
C GLY A 74 -19.67 -39.17 19.05
N SER A 75 -18.60 -39.42 19.81
CA SER A 75 -18.63 -39.71 21.24
C SER A 75 -17.82 -38.68 22.02
N ALA A 76 -18.06 -38.62 23.33
CA ALA A 76 -17.24 -37.83 24.25
C ALA A 76 -16.60 -38.81 25.25
N ASP A 77 -15.39 -39.27 24.96
CA ASP A 77 -14.75 -40.36 25.68
C ASP A 77 -13.26 -40.11 26.05
N SER A 78 -12.57 -41.16 26.50
CA SER A 78 -11.17 -41.07 26.90
C SER A 78 -10.20 -40.73 25.76
N LEU A 79 -10.58 -40.99 24.51
CA LEU A 79 -9.82 -40.62 23.32
C LEU A 79 -9.90 -39.11 23.09
N ASP A 80 -11.05 -38.49 23.35
CA ASP A 80 -11.17 -37.02 23.33
C ASP A 80 -10.35 -36.39 24.45
N LEU A 81 -10.35 -36.99 25.65
CA LEU A 81 -9.49 -36.50 26.74
C LEU A 81 -8.01 -36.63 26.39
N ALA A 82 -7.61 -37.69 25.67
CA ALA A 82 -6.25 -37.83 25.18
C ALA A 82 -5.93 -36.77 24.12
N ALA A 83 -6.81 -36.57 23.13
CA ALA A 83 -6.66 -35.55 22.10
C ALA A 83 -6.59 -34.14 22.70
N LEU A 84 -7.47 -33.82 23.66
CA LEU A 84 -7.47 -32.57 24.41
C LEU A 84 -6.15 -32.36 25.14
N ARG A 85 -5.64 -33.39 25.84
CA ARG A 85 -4.33 -33.30 26.51
C ARG A 85 -3.17 -33.13 25.55
N PHE A 86 -3.22 -33.72 24.36
CA PHE A 86 -2.24 -33.47 23.31
C PHE A 86 -2.30 -32.03 22.82
N ILE A 87 -3.50 -31.47 22.61
CA ILE A 87 -3.70 -30.06 22.25
C ILE A 87 -3.13 -29.14 23.34
N VAL A 88 -3.51 -29.36 24.61
CA VAL A 88 -3.02 -28.57 25.76
C VAL A 88 -1.49 -28.64 25.87
N ALA A 89 -0.90 -29.83 25.70
CA ALA A 89 0.55 -30.02 25.74
C ALA A 89 1.27 -29.38 24.54
N ALA A 90 0.68 -29.45 23.35
CA ALA A 90 1.23 -28.82 22.14
C ALA A 90 1.10 -27.29 22.14
N ASN A 91 0.12 -26.76 22.89
CA ASN A 91 -0.15 -25.33 23.00
C ASN A 91 0.70 -24.65 24.09
N SER A 92 1.13 -25.39 25.11
CA SER A 92 1.90 -24.84 26.24
C SER A 92 3.28 -24.35 25.79
N GLY A 93 3.52 -23.04 25.86
CA GLY A 93 4.84 -22.43 25.60
C GLY A 93 5.27 -22.34 24.13
N ARG A 94 4.40 -22.68 23.18
CA ARG A 94 4.69 -22.55 21.74
C ARG A 94 4.57 -21.10 21.29
N LEU A 95 5.69 -20.47 20.98
CA LEU A 95 5.69 -19.14 20.36
C LEU A 95 5.46 -19.24 18.84
N PRO A 96 4.64 -18.36 18.25
CA PRO A 96 4.58 -18.20 16.80
C PRO A 96 5.94 -17.74 16.25
N HIS A 97 6.20 -18.07 14.99
CA HIS A 97 7.37 -17.63 14.25
C HIS A 97 6.95 -17.12 12.87
N GLY A 98 7.65 -16.13 12.34
CA GLY A 98 7.34 -15.51 11.06
C GLY A 98 6.32 -14.37 11.20
N THR A 99 5.79 -13.90 10.07
CA THR A 99 4.75 -12.88 10.02
C THR A 99 3.37 -13.51 10.03
N TRP A 100 2.49 -12.93 10.83
CA TRP A 100 1.10 -13.34 11.03
C TRP A 100 0.20 -12.14 10.84
N ILE A 101 -0.92 -12.36 10.15
CA ILE A 101 -1.98 -11.38 10.03
C ILE A 101 -2.99 -11.66 11.13
N ALA A 102 -3.09 -10.75 12.09
CA ALA A 102 -4.24 -10.65 12.96
C ALA A 102 -5.34 -9.94 12.18
N SER A 103 -6.50 -10.56 12.01
CA SER A 103 -7.63 -9.89 11.38
C SER A 103 -8.87 -10.01 12.26
N ASP A 104 -9.52 -8.88 12.51
CA ASP A 104 -10.91 -8.83 12.94
C ASP A 104 -11.83 -8.48 11.73
N ASP A 105 -13.12 -8.26 12.00
CA ASP A 105 -14.11 -7.95 10.96
C ASP A 105 -13.92 -6.55 10.32
N VAL A 106 -12.97 -5.74 10.81
CA VAL A 106 -12.84 -4.30 10.49
C VAL A 106 -11.40 -3.86 10.14
N SER A 107 -10.36 -4.52 10.67
CA SER A 107 -8.96 -4.14 10.57
C SER A 107 -8.03 -5.36 10.55
N ALA A 108 -6.82 -5.19 10.03
CA ALA A 108 -5.75 -6.18 10.16
C ALA A 108 -4.46 -5.57 10.73
N ARG A 109 -3.71 -6.36 11.49
CA ARG A 109 -2.41 -5.98 12.04
C ARG A 109 -1.40 -7.09 11.78
N TYR A 110 -0.17 -6.72 11.45
CA TYR A 110 0.90 -7.71 11.21
C TYR A 110 1.70 -7.89 12.46
N PHE A 111 1.85 -9.13 12.89
CA PHE A 111 2.78 -9.49 13.94
C PHE A 111 3.91 -10.27 13.31
N TRP A 112 5.12 -9.73 13.35
CA TRP A 112 6.32 -10.52 13.12
C TRP A 112 6.83 -11.06 14.44
N PHE A 113 7.03 -12.37 14.51
CA PHE A 113 7.52 -13.07 15.69
C PHE A 113 8.85 -13.76 15.40
N ASP A 114 9.83 -13.51 16.26
CA ASP A 114 11.14 -14.14 16.28
C ASP A 114 11.48 -14.57 17.71
N GLY A 115 10.91 -15.72 18.11
CA GLY A 115 10.96 -16.20 19.47
C GLY A 115 10.22 -15.25 20.42
N GLU A 116 10.87 -14.84 21.51
CA GLU A 116 10.30 -13.96 22.54
C GLU A 116 10.26 -12.49 22.14
N LYS A 117 10.61 -12.15 20.90
CA LYS A 117 10.61 -10.78 20.38
C LYS A 117 9.74 -10.70 19.14
N GLY A 118 9.24 -9.50 18.89
CA GLY A 118 8.53 -9.26 17.65
C GLY A 118 8.22 -7.79 17.43
N THR A 119 7.53 -7.55 16.33
CA THR A 119 7.02 -6.22 15.99
C THR A 119 5.59 -6.35 15.53
N VAL A 120 4.71 -5.50 16.05
CA VAL A 120 3.41 -5.25 15.44
C VAL A 120 3.57 -4.09 14.45
N THR A 121 3.11 -4.28 13.22
CA THR A 121 3.09 -3.26 12.18
C THR A 121 1.66 -2.81 11.96
N ASP A 122 1.44 -1.51 12.07
CA ASP A 122 0.19 -0.87 11.71
C ASP A 122 -0.03 -0.96 10.19
N GLU A 123 -1.21 -1.41 9.76
CA GLU A 123 -1.46 -1.70 8.35
C GLU A 123 -1.52 -0.46 7.46
N GLU A 124 -1.96 0.68 8.02
CA GLU A 124 -2.19 1.90 7.26
C GLU A 124 -0.92 2.75 7.20
N THR A 125 -0.20 2.86 8.31
CA THR A 125 0.96 3.75 8.45
C THR A 125 2.30 3.04 8.27
N GLY A 126 2.33 1.71 8.35
CA GLY A 126 3.58 0.95 8.39
C GLY A 126 4.38 1.17 9.68
N ALA A 127 3.84 1.90 10.66
CA ALA A 127 4.50 2.15 11.92
C ALA A 127 4.70 0.84 12.68
N LYS A 128 5.93 0.62 13.16
CA LYS A 128 6.31 -0.59 13.87
C LYS A 128 6.41 -0.31 15.36
N LYS A 129 5.73 -1.12 16.18
CA LYS A 129 5.93 -1.15 17.63
C LYS A 129 6.55 -2.49 18.02
N SER A 130 7.75 -2.45 18.58
CA SER A 130 8.42 -3.65 19.07
C SER A 130 7.78 -4.13 20.36
N PHE A 131 7.75 -5.45 20.55
CA PHE A 131 7.33 -6.08 21.79
C PHE A 131 8.25 -7.22 22.19
N ARG A 132 8.18 -7.61 23.46
CA ARG A 132 8.65 -8.89 23.98
C ARG A 132 7.48 -9.73 24.42
N ILE A 133 7.61 -11.05 24.32
CA ILE A 133 6.60 -12.00 24.78
C ILE A 133 7.14 -12.76 25.97
N SER A 134 6.34 -12.82 27.02
CA SER A 134 6.44 -13.86 28.05
C SER A 134 5.19 -14.73 28.02
N VAL A 135 5.37 -16.05 28.18
CA VAL A 135 4.28 -17.02 28.12
C VAL A 135 4.13 -17.70 29.48
N ASP A 136 2.90 -17.71 30.02
CA ASP A 136 2.48 -18.53 31.15
C ASP A 136 1.26 -19.36 30.76
N GLY A 137 1.48 -20.65 30.44
CA GLY A 137 0.45 -21.53 29.91
C GLY A 137 -0.05 -21.09 28.53
N ASP A 138 -1.33 -20.73 28.45
CA ASP A 138 -2.00 -20.17 27.26
C ASP A 138 -2.00 -18.63 27.25
N CYS A 139 -1.51 -17.99 28.30
CA CYS A 139 -1.46 -16.53 28.43
C CYS A 139 -0.14 -15.98 27.89
N PHE A 140 -0.24 -15.08 26.92
CA PHE A 140 0.85 -14.35 26.30
C PHE A 140 0.79 -12.92 26.81
N THR A 141 1.87 -12.45 27.43
CA THR A 141 2.05 -11.04 27.77
C THR A 141 2.93 -10.38 26.72
N PHE A 142 2.39 -9.40 26.00
CA PHE A 142 3.09 -8.55 25.05
C PHE A 142 3.57 -7.29 25.76
N ASP A 143 4.87 -7.21 26.05
CA ASP A 143 5.50 -6.05 26.67
C ASP A 143 6.07 -5.12 25.59
N TYR A 144 5.50 -3.92 25.46
CA TYR A 144 5.92 -2.88 24.53
C TYR A 144 6.90 -1.86 25.14
N GLY A 145 7.33 -2.07 26.40
CA GLY A 145 8.22 -1.22 27.18
C GLY A 145 7.50 -0.09 27.92
N ASP A 146 6.51 0.55 27.30
CA ASP A 146 5.67 1.60 27.91
C ASP A 146 4.30 1.09 28.38
N ALA A 147 3.86 -0.05 27.85
CA ALA A 147 2.61 -0.70 28.14
C ALA A 147 2.76 -2.22 27.96
N SER A 148 1.83 -2.97 28.52
CA SER A 148 1.74 -4.42 28.34
C SER A 148 0.30 -4.84 28.08
N GLU A 149 0.10 -5.77 27.16
CA GLU A 149 -1.19 -6.38 26.86
C GLU A 149 -1.11 -7.89 27.12
N GLU A 150 -2.17 -8.46 27.66
CA GLU A 150 -2.29 -9.90 27.85
C GLU A 150 -3.31 -10.46 26.85
N ALA A 151 -2.98 -11.62 26.28
CA ALA A 151 -3.86 -12.34 25.39
C ALA A 151 -3.79 -13.84 25.65
N ARG A 152 -4.91 -14.53 25.50
CA ARG A 152 -4.98 -15.99 25.50
C ARG A 152 -4.86 -16.52 24.08
N VAL A 153 -4.04 -17.55 23.88
CA VAL A 153 -3.75 -18.14 22.56
C VAL A 153 -4.35 -19.53 22.44
N SER A 154 -5.12 -19.75 21.38
CA SER A 154 -5.72 -21.05 21.04
C SER A 154 -5.32 -21.47 19.62
N TRP A 155 -4.39 -22.42 19.49
CA TRP A 155 -3.92 -22.89 18.19
C TRP A 155 -4.99 -23.68 17.43
N LEU A 156 -5.23 -23.30 16.17
CA LEU A 156 -6.16 -23.98 15.26
C LEU A 156 -5.43 -24.96 14.31
N GLY A 157 -4.09 -24.89 14.27
CA GLY A 157 -3.25 -25.73 13.42
C GLY A 157 -1.81 -25.21 13.34
N SER A 158 -1.07 -25.64 12.32
CA SER A 158 0.30 -25.16 12.09
C SER A 158 0.36 -23.73 11.52
N LYS A 159 -0.69 -23.28 10.82
CA LYS A 159 -0.75 -21.99 10.12
C LYS A 159 -1.83 -21.03 10.63
N ALA A 160 -2.52 -21.36 11.72
CA ALA A 160 -3.57 -20.51 12.29
C ALA A 160 -3.70 -20.68 13.80
N PHE A 161 -4.03 -19.60 14.50
CA PHE A 161 -4.43 -19.59 15.90
C PHE A 161 -5.39 -18.44 16.18
N ASN A 162 -6.15 -18.52 17.27
CA ASN A 162 -6.94 -17.41 17.77
C ASN A 162 -6.21 -16.73 18.92
N ILE A 163 -6.33 -15.41 18.99
CA ILE A 163 -5.94 -14.60 20.14
C ILE A 163 -7.17 -13.94 20.73
N THR A 164 -7.37 -14.14 22.02
CA THR A 164 -8.40 -13.45 22.82
C THR A 164 -7.69 -12.48 23.75
N TRP A 165 -7.76 -11.19 23.45
CA TRP A 165 -7.15 -10.14 24.26
C TRP A 165 -7.91 -9.98 25.58
N SER A 166 -7.23 -9.44 26.59
CA SER A 166 -7.81 -9.20 27.92
C SER A 166 -9.01 -8.24 27.92
N ASP A 167 -9.17 -7.42 26.87
CA ASP A 167 -10.34 -6.56 26.63
C ASP A 167 -11.53 -7.29 25.99
N GLY A 168 -11.39 -8.58 25.68
CA GLY A 168 -12.40 -9.44 25.06
C GLY A 168 -12.37 -9.45 23.53
N ARG A 169 -11.48 -8.71 22.87
CA ARG A 169 -11.33 -8.78 21.41
C ARG A 169 -10.79 -10.15 21.00
N LEU A 170 -11.43 -10.76 19.99
CA LEU A 170 -10.99 -12.01 19.37
C LEU A 170 -10.43 -11.71 17.97
N GLU A 171 -9.18 -12.11 17.73
CA GLU A 171 -8.54 -12.03 16.41
C GLU A 171 -8.11 -13.43 15.96
N THR A 172 -8.38 -13.78 14.71
CA THR A 172 -7.79 -14.97 14.10
C THR A 172 -6.48 -14.59 13.43
N MET A 173 -5.40 -15.18 13.92
CA MET A 173 -4.04 -15.06 13.41
C MET A 173 -3.82 -16.09 12.32
N ARG A 174 -3.46 -15.64 11.11
CA ARG A 174 -3.08 -16.51 9.98
C ARG A 174 -1.62 -16.28 9.62
N CYS A 175 -0.86 -17.37 9.46
CA CYS A 175 0.52 -17.30 9.03
C CYS A 175 0.59 -16.73 7.62
N TYR A 176 1.42 -15.72 7.43
CA TYR A 176 1.61 -14.99 6.18
C TYR A 176 2.92 -15.37 5.49
N SER A 177 4.03 -15.31 6.23
CA SER A 177 5.35 -15.64 5.71
C SER A 177 6.29 -16.07 6.83
N ASP A 178 7.36 -16.78 6.51
CA ASP A 178 8.40 -17.15 7.47
C ASP A 178 9.33 -15.96 7.81
N GLY A 179 9.50 -15.01 6.88
CA GLY A 179 10.28 -13.79 7.08
C GLY A 179 9.45 -12.59 7.56
N PRO A 180 10.09 -11.51 8.05
CA PRO A 180 9.41 -10.26 8.40
C PRO A 180 8.80 -9.56 7.19
N LEU A 181 7.65 -8.92 7.39
CA LEU A 181 7.06 -8.01 6.42
C LEU A 181 8.01 -6.82 6.15
N ASN A 182 8.43 -6.68 4.89
CA ASN A 182 9.04 -5.44 4.41
C ASN A 182 7.94 -4.53 3.86
N TYR A 183 7.62 -3.47 4.61
CA TYR A 183 6.56 -2.54 4.22
C TYR A 183 6.90 -1.79 2.93
N ASP A 184 8.19 -1.58 2.65
CA ASP A 184 8.66 -0.93 1.43
C ASP A 184 8.43 -1.78 0.17
N ASP A 185 8.18 -3.09 0.33
CA ASP A 185 7.86 -4.02 -0.76
C ASP A 185 6.36 -4.16 -1.02
N LEU A 186 5.51 -3.47 -0.23
CA LEU A 186 4.07 -3.47 -0.43
C LEU A 186 3.69 -2.55 -1.60
N LEU A 187 2.63 -2.94 -2.30
CA LEU A 187 2.08 -2.18 -3.43
C LEU A 187 1.26 -0.96 -2.97
N THR A 188 1.56 -0.36 -1.83
CA THR A 188 0.80 0.79 -1.30
C THR A 188 0.82 1.96 -2.28
N GLY A 189 -0.32 2.63 -2.40
CA GLY A 189 -0.56 3.76 -3.29
C GLY A 189 -1.58 3.44 -4.38
N GLN A 190 -1.75 4.40 -5.28
CA GLN A 190 -2.59 4.24 -6.45
C GLN A 190 -1.79 3.65 -7.61
N TRP A 191 -2.38 2.69 -8.33
CA TRP A 191 -1.79 2.07 -9.51
C TRP A 191 -2.78 2.05 -10.66
N ILE A 192 -2.31 2.36 -11.86
CA ILE A 192 -3.09 2.30 -13.10
C ILE A 192 -2.64 1.09 -13.88
N GLY A 193 -3.53 0.13 -14.05
CA GLY A 193 -3.34 -1.05 -14.87
C GLY A 193 -3.67 -0.80 -16.33
N SER A 194 -2.77 -1.25 -17.19
CA SER A 194 -2.90 -1.26 -18.64
C SER A 194 -2.60 -2.66 -19.17
N GLY A 195 -3.35 -3.12 -20.18
CA GLY A 195 -3.11 -4.43 -20.78
C GLY A 195 -4.39 -5.10 -21.29
N THR A 196 -4.53 -6.40 -21.03
CA THR A 196 -5.76 -7.15 -21.38
C THR A 196 -6.93 -6.81 -20.45
N VAL A 197 -6.61 -6.30 -19.26
CA VAL A 197 -7.55 -5.75 -18.28
C VAL A 197 -7.04 -4.37 -17.86
N ASN A 198 -7.97 -3.42 -17.67
CA ASN A 198 -7.64 -2.04 -17.28
C ASN A 198 -8.27 -1.75 -15.93
N ARG A 199 -7.47 -1.83 -14.87
CA ARG A 199 -7.92 -1.63 -13.49
C ARG A 199 -7.18 -0.48 -12.84
N VAL A 200 -7.89 0.36 -12.11
CA VAL A 200 -7.27 1.35 -11.21
C VAL A 200 -7.34 0.78 -9.81
N TYR A 201 -6.19 0.66 -9.16
CA TYR A 201 -6.04 0.17 -7.81
C TYR A 201 -5.79 1.32 -6.84
N ASP A 202 -6.38 1.23 -5.66
CA ASP A 202 -6.03 2.03 -4.48
C ASP A 202 -5.71 1.05 -3.35
N ILE A 203 -4.42 0.98 -2.98
CA ILE A 203 -3.87 0.01 -2.06
C ILE A 203 -3.31 0.72 -0.84
N LYS A 204 -3.69 0.24 0.35
CA LYS A 204 -3.22 0.71 1.66
C LYS A 204 -2.73 -0.49 2.45
N GLY A 205 -1.41 -0.66 2.49
CA GLY A 205 -0.79 -1.85 3.07
C GLY A 205 -1.14 -3.09 2.24
N VAL A 206 -1.88 -4.03 2.84
CA VAL A 206 -2.38 -5.22 2.15
C VAL A 206 -3.83 -5.10 1.68
N ASN A 207 -4.54 -4.09 2.15
CA ASN A 207 -5.93 -3.90 1.75
C ASN A 207 -5.93 -3.03 0.51
N GLY A 208 -6.89 -3.24 -0.36
CA GLY A 208 -7.06 -2.40 -1.51
C GLY A 208 -8.45 -2.47 -2.08
N SER A 209 -8.65 -1.67 -3.09
CA SER A 209 -9.78 -1.79 -3.99
C SER A 209 -9.28 -1.63 -5.40
N TYR A 210 -10.00 -2.23 -6.34
CA TYR A 210 -9.80 -1.92 -7.74
C TYR A 210 -11.12 -1.51 -8.39
N LEU A 211 -11.01 -0.70 -9.44
CA LEU A 211 -12.09 -0.38 -10.38
C LEU A 211 -11.64 -0.84 -11.77
N ASP A 212 -12.36 -1.78 -12.36
CA ASP A 212 -12.21 -2.13 -13.78
C ASP A 212 -12.86 -1.02 -14.61
N THR A 213 -12.06 -0.32 -15.40
CA THR A 213 -12.49 0.87 -16.17
C THR A 213 -13.29 0.50 -17.41
N GLY A 214 -13.17 -0.73 -17.92
CA GLY A 214 -13.93 -1.22 -19.06
C GLY A 214 -15.38 -1.57 -18.69
N THR A 215 -15.59 -2.10 -17.49
CA THR A 215 -16.91 -2.54 -16.99
C THR A 215 -17.51 -1.59 -15.96
N ASN A 216 -16.74 -0.64 -15.44
CA ASN A 216 -17.08 0.25 -14.33
C ASN A 216 -17.52 -0.51 -13.07
N LYS A 217 -16.91 -1.69 -12.83
CA LYS A 217 -17.15 -2.53 -11.65
C LYS A 217 -15.89 -2.57 -10.80
N GLY A 218 -16.07 -2.50 -9.49
CA GLY A 218 -14.97 -2.60 -8.54
C GLY A 218 -15.29 -3.50 -7.37
N THR A 219 -14.25 -3.92 -6.67
CA THR A 219 -14.35 -4.63 -5.41
C THR A 219 -13.18 -4.27 -4.51
N SER A 220 -13.40 -4.35 -3.21
CA SER A 220 -12.33 -4.38 -2.23
C SER A 220 -11.69 -5.77 -2.18
N PHE A 221 -10.42 -5.80 -1.85
CA PHE A 221 -9.64 -7.01 -1.65
C PHE A 221 -8.67 -6.85 -0.49
N ARG A 222 -8.24 -7.98 0.04
CA ARG A 222 -6.98 -8.12 0.77
C ARG A 222 -6.01 -8.87 -0.13
N TYR A 223 -4.72 -8.56 -0.12
CA TYR A 223 -3.75 -9.39 -0.81
C TYR A 223 -2.67 -9.96 0.12
N GLU A 224 -2.15 -11.11 -0.26
CA GLU A 224 -0.99 -11.73 0.36
C GLU A 224 0.16 -11.80 -0.63
N LYS A 225 1.38 -11.52 -0.19
CA LYS A 225 2.59 -11.58 -1.01
C LYS A 225 3.55 -12.61 -0.42
N ASP A 226 3.85 -13.65 -1.20
CA ASP A 226 4.87 -14.66 -0.90
C ASP A 226 5.90 -14.67 -2.02
N GLY A 227 7.08 -14.10 -1.78
CA GLY A 227 8.07 -13.89 -2.85
C GLY A 227 7.50 -13.04 -3.99
N ASN A 228 7.36 -13.63 -5.17
CA ASN A 228 6.77 -13.00 -6.35
C ASN A 228 5.30 -13.38 -6.57
N ASP A 229 4.71 -14.19 -5.71
CA ASP A 229 3.32 -14.62 -5.81
C ASP A 229 2.43 -13.64 -5.03
N LEU A 230 1.34 -13.19 -5.65
CA LEU A 230 0.33 -12.31 -5.07
C LEU A 230 -1.03 -13.02 -5.06
N TYR A 231 -1.63 -13.15 -3.89
CA TYR A 231 -2.94 -13.77 -3.70
C TYR A 231 -3.95 -12.70 -3.28
N PHE A 232 -4.91 -12.37 -4.14
CA PHE A 232 -5.98 -11.41 -3.88
C PHE A 232 -7.24 -12.12 -3.40
N HIS A 233 -7.66 -11.82 -2.17
CA HIS A 233 -8.87 -12.33 -1.54
C HIS A 233 -9.99 -11.29 -1.62
N THR A 234 -11.09 -11.64 -2.27
CA THR A 234 -12.26 -10.76 -2.43
C THR A 234 -13.44 -11.31 -1.62
N GLY A 235 -14.11 -10.47 -0.82
CA GLY A 235 -15.27 -10.87 0.00
C GLY A 235 -15.02 -11.96 1.07
N ARG A 236 -16.02 -12.28 1.90
CA ARG A 236 -15.92 -13.36 2.93
C ARG A 236 -15.88 -14.78 2.34
N ASN A 237 -16.42 -14.96 1.14
CA ASN A 237 -16.59 -16.27 0.48
C ASN A 237 -16.14 -16.26 -1.00
N ALA A 238 -15.59 -15.15 -1.52
CA ALA A 238 -15.21 -15.10 -2.93
C ALA A 238 -13.80 -15.65 -3.13
N GLY A 239 -13.53 -16.12 -4.36
CA GLY A 239 -12.32 -16.83 -4.71
C GLY A 239 -11.06 -16.03 -4.43
N THR A 240 -9.97 -16.74 -4.20
CA THR A 240 -8.62 -16.16 -4.18
C THR A 240 -8.12 -16.12 -5.62
N ALA A 241 -7.84 -14.92 -6.14
CA ALA A 241 -7.18 -14.74 -7.42
C ALA A 241 -5.68 -14.68 -7.19
N HIS A 242 -4.90 -15.30 -8.07
CA HIS A 242 -3.45 -15.36 -7.94
C HIS A 242 -2.78 -14.72 -9.16
N ALA A 243 -1.70 -13.96 -8.91
CA ALA A 243 -0.86 -13.37 -9.92
C ALA A 243 0.62 -13.42 -9.53
N VAL A 244 1.50 -13.58 -10.51
CA VAL A 244 2.95 -13.43 -10.33
C VAL A 244 3.35 -11.99 -10.65
N ILE A 245 4.02 -11.31 -9.71
CA ILE A 245 4.56 -9.96 -9.88
C ILE A 245 5.99 -9.99 -10.43
N THR A 246 6.26 -9.13 -11.41
CA THR A 246 7.61 -8.89 -11.95
C THR A 246 7.90 -7.38 -11.96
N PRO A 247 8.89 -6.87 -11.20
CA PRO A 247 9.33 -5.49 -11.31
C PRO A 247 9.90 -5.21 -12.71
N VAL A 248 9.54 -4.07 -13.30
CA VAL A 248 10.01 -3.67 -14.63
C VAL A 248 10.97 -2.50 -14.52
N ASP A 249 10.55 -1.45 -13.81
CA ASP A 249 11.33 -0.25 -13.52
C ASP A 249 10.83 0.41 -12.23
N SER A 250 11.30 1.62 -11.92
CA SER A 250 10.95 2.34 -10.70
C SER A 250 9.47 2.66 -10.51
N VAL A 251 8.66 2.64 -11.56
CA VAL A 251 7.22 2.95 -11.50
C VAL A 251 6.34 1.85 -12.10
N HIS A 252 6.93 0.85 -12.76
CA HIS A 252 6.19 -0.22 -13.44
C HIS A 252 6.42 -1.60 -12.83
N ILE A 253 5.32 -2.34 -12.70
CA ILE A 253 5.31 -3.77 -12.39
C ILE A 253 4.38 -4.52 -13.35
N ASP A 254 4.73 -5.74 -13.71
CA ASP A 254 3.86 -6.64 -14.46
C ASP A 254 3.20 -7.65 -13.53
N LEU A 255 1.89 -7.87 -13.72
CA LEU A 255 1.14 -8.94 -13.09
C LEU A 255 0.72 -9.96 -14.15
N ALA A 256 1.12 -11.22 -13.96
CA ALA A 256 0.69 -12.35 -14.79
C ALA A 256 -0.30 -13.20 -13.99
N TRP A 257 -1.55 -13.30 -14.47
CA TRP A 257 -2.64 -14.00 -13.79
C TRP A 257 -2.72 -15.46 -14.22
N ASP A 258 -3.24 -16.31 -13.32
CA ASP A 258 -3.41 -17.76 -13.58
C ASP A 258 -4.34 -18.07 -14.76
N ASP A 259 -5.25 -17.16 -15.11
CA ASP A 259 -6.14 -17.30 -16.26
C ASP A 259 -5.45 -16.98 -17.61
N GLY A 260 -4.15 -16.69 -17.58
CA GLY A 260 -3.32 -16.35 -18.73
C GLY A 260 -3.40 -14.88 -19.15
N THR A 261 -4.18 -14.05 -18.45
CA THR A 261 -4.19 -12.61 -18.68
C THR A 261 -3.00 -11.92 -18.01
N SER A 262 -2.68 -10.70 -18.45
CA SER A 262 -1.61 -9.91 -17.86
C SER A 262 -1.94 -8.42 -17.89
N GLU A 263 -1.45 -7.69 -16.90
CA GLU A 263 -1.51 -6.23 -16.89
C GLU A 263 -0.21 -5.63 -16.37
N ARG A 264 0.16 -4.50 -16.96
CA ARG A 264 1.22 -3.60 -16.51
C ARG A 264 0.60 -2.58 -15.58
N LEU A 265 1.02 -2.57 -14.32
CA LEU A 265 0.64 -1.53 -13.37
C LEU A 265 1.68 -0.41 -13.36
N THR A 266 1.22 0.82 -13.52
CA THR A 266 2.01 2.05 -13.37
C THR A 266 1.64 2.71 -12.05
N LYS A 267 2.63 2.94 -11.17
CA LYS A 267 2.45 3.70 -9.94
C LYS A 267 1.98 5.10 -10.29
N HIS A 268 0.96 5.60 -9.62
CA HIS A 268 0.32 6.86 -9.98
C HIS A 268 0.00 7.67 -8.72
N ASN A 269 1.03 8.26 -8.11
CA ASN A 269 0.86 9.21 -7.03
C ASN A 269 0.87 10.64 -7.58
N VAL A 270 -0.26 11.35 -7.48
CA VAL A 270 -0.38 12.74 -7.95
C VAL A 270 -0.51 13.68 -6.75
N GLU A 271 0.44 14.60 -6.64
CA GLU A 271 0.49 15.59 -5.57
C GLU A 271 0.49 17.00 -6.15
N GLN A 272 -0.20 17.93 -5.47
CA GLN A 272 -0.13 19.35 -5.78
C GLN A 272 0.49 20.12 -4.61
N ILE A 273 1.64 20.74 -4.86
CA ILE A 273 2.36 21.53 -3.87
C ILE A 273 2.49 22.95 -4.42
N ASN A 274 1.87 23.92 -3.73
CA ASN A 274 1.86 25.33 -4.14
C ASN A 274 1.35 25.56 -5.58
N GLY A 275 0.39 24.75 -6.03
CA GLY A 275 -0.16 24.79 -7.39
C GLY A 275 0.69 24.14 -8.47
N ILE A 276 1.80 23.48 -8.10
CA ILE A 276 2.64 22.70 -9.01
C ILE A 276 2.25 21.23 -8.88
N THR A 277 2.04 20.56 -10.02
CA THR A 277 1.73 19.13 -10.02
C THR A 277 3.01 18.29 -10.06
N TYR A 278 3.08 17.30 -9.17
CA TYR A 278 4.09 16.26 -9.14
C TYR A 278 3.43 14.90 -9.34
N VAL A 279 3.99 14.08 -10.21
CA VAL A 279 3.53 12.70 -10.43
C VAL A 279 4.68 11.77 -10.10
N ASN A 280 4.51 10.93 -9.08
CA ASN A 280 5.58 10.12 -8.49
C ASN A 280 6.81 10.98 -8.08
N GLY A 281 6.58 12.20 -7.61
CA GLY A 281 7.63 13.16 -7.26
C GLY A 281 8.24 13.91 -8.46
N ILE A 282 7.79 13.65 -9.69
CA ILE A 282 8.29 14.31 -10.91
C ILE A 282 7.43 15.54 -11.20
N LEU A 283 8.06 16.73 -11.25
CA LEU A 283 7.37 17.96 -11.62
C LEU A 283 6.85 17.88 -13.07
N ILE A 284 5.54 18.02 -13.26
CA ILE A 284 4.90 17.98 -14.59
C ILE A 284 4.45 19.37 -15.02
N ALA A 285 4.82 19.73 -16.25
CA ALA A 285 4.27 20.88 -16.96
C ALA A 285 3.95 20.45 -18.40
N ASN A 286 2.68 20.34 -18.75
CA ASN A 286 2.23 19.97 -20.09
C ASN A 286 0.89 20.66 -20.39
N LYS A 287 0.10 20.20 -21.36
CA LYS A 287 -1.18 20.86 -21.69
C LYS A 287 -2.29 20.66 -20.65
N THR A 288 -2.21 19.59 -19.86
CA THR A 288 -3.17 19.28 -18.79
C THR A 288 -2.75 19.93 -17.47
N TYR A 289 -1.46 19.87 -17.14
CA TYR A 289 -0.90 20.33 -15.87
C TYR A 289 -0.08 21.59 -16.11
N ASP A 290 -0.58 22.73 -15.65
CA ASP A 290 0.09 24.03 -15.75
C ASP A 290 0.94 24.34 -14.51
N LEU A 291 1.87 25.27 -14.71
CA LEU A 291 2.63 25.92 -13.65
C LEU A 291 1.99 27.26 -13.28
N PRO A 292 1.94 27.59 -11.97
CA PRO A 292 1.46 28.87 -11.52
C PRO A 292 2.24 30.02 -12.13
N SER A 293 1.57 31.15 -12.38
CA SER A 293 2.25 32.37 -12.87
C SER A 293 3.30 32.93 -11.91
N THR A 294 3.23 32.54 -10.63
CA THR A 294 4.17 32.91 -9.57
C THR A 294 5.39 31.99 -9.52
N TYR A 295 5.35 30.80 -10.15
CA TYR A 295 6.48 29.88 -10.16
C TYR A 295 7.57 30.39 -11.11
N ASN A 296 8.73 30.70 -10.53
CA ASN A 296 9.87 31.27 -11.25
C ASN A 296 11.18 30.82 -10.57
N PRO A 297 11.84 29.75 -11.07
CA PRO A 297 13.13 29.30 -10.55
C PRO A 297 14.29 30.26 -10.90
N GLY A 298 14.05 31.30 -11.72
CA GLY A 298 15.03 32.33 -12.08
C GLY A 298 16.00 31.93 -13.19
N GLY A 299 16.11 30.64 -13.52
CA GLY A 299 17.03 30.13 -14.54
C GLY A 299 16.89 28.63 -14.76
N ILE A 300 17.82 28.06 -15.53
CA ILE A 300 18.00 26.60 -15.60
C ILE A 300 18.43 26.13 -14.21
N LEU A 301 17.81 25.06 -13.71
CA LEU A 301 18.16 24.53 -12.41
C LEU A 301 19.61 23.99 -12.39
N PRO A 302 20.36 24.16 -11.29
CA PRO A 302 21.78 23.83 -11.25
C PRO A 302 22.10 22.39 -11.68
N GLU A 303 21.26 21.43 -11.30
CA GLU A 303 21.39 20.02 -11.64
C GLU A 303 21.25 19.76 -13.14
N ALA A 304 20.26 20.39 -13.81
CA ALA A 304 20.09 20.30 -15.25
C ALA A 304 21.24 21.00 -15.99
N GLN A 305 21.73 22.13 -15.47
CA GLN A 305 22.86 22.84 -16.05
C GLN A 305 24.16 22.02 -15.95
N ALA A 306 24.40 21.36 -14.81
CA ALA A 306 25.54 20.48 -14.61
C ALA A 306 25.49 19.27 -15.56
N ALA A 307 24.33 18.61 -15.65
CA ALA A 307 24.08 17.52 -16.57
C ALA A 307 24.31 17.92 -18.04
N PHE A 308 23.84 19.10 -18.45
CA PHE A 308 24.09 19.60 -19.80
C PHE A 308 25.58 19.82 -20.07
N ASN A 309 26.34 20.31 -19.08
CA ASN A 309 27.78 20.51 -19.24
C ASN A 309 28.51 19.16 -19.44
N GLU A 310 28.09 18.09 -18.75
CA GLU A 310 28.60 16.73 -18.99
C GLU A 310 28.26 16.25 -20.41
N MET A 311 27.00 16.38 -20.82
CA MET A 311 26.53 16.00 -22.16
C MET A 311 27.31 16.75 -23.27
N LYS A 312 27.50 18.06 -23.09
CA LYS A 312 28.28 18.91 -24.01
C LYS A 312 29.73 18.46 -24.10
N ALA A 313 30.37 18.14 -22.98
CA ALA A 313 31.75 17.67 -22.97
C ALA A 313 31.89 16.30 -23.65
N ALA A 314 30.89 15.42 -23.52
CA ALA A 314 30.85 14.14 -24.23
C ALA A 314 30.70 14.33 -25.74
N ALA A 315 29.73 15.13 -26.19
CA ALA A 315 29.55 15.45 -27.60
C ALA A 315 30.82 16.07 -28.24
N ALA A 316 31.54 16.90 -27.49
CA ALA A 316 32.81 17.48 -27.93
C ALA A 316 33.90 16.43 -28.20
N ARG A 317 33.93 15.33 -27.43
CA ARG A 317 34.86 14.21 -27.68
C ARG A 317 34.54 13.48 -28.99
N ASP A 318 33.29 13.54 -29.44
CA ASP A 318 32.83 12.99 -30.73
C ASP A 318 32.90 14.02 -31.88
N GLY A 319 33.54 15.17 -31.63
CA GLY A 319 33.72 16.23 -32.62
C GLY A 319 32.44 17.00 -32.94
N LEU A 320 31.52 17.09 -31.99
CA LEU A 320 30.26 17.83 -32.09
C LEU A 320 30.26 19.03 -31.12
N ASN A 321 29.45 20.06 -31.41
CA ASN A 321 29.33 21.21 -30.53
C ASN A 321 27.87 21.44 -30.11
N LEU A 322 27.63 21.43 -28.81
CA LEU A 322 26.31 21.67 -28.21
C LEU A 322 26.30 23.00 -27.45
N TRP A 323 25.25 23.79 -27.62
CA TRP A 323 24.94 24.96 -26.80
C TRP A 323 23.43 25.08 -26.58
N ILE A 324 23.03 25.72 -25.48
CA ILE A 324 21.63 25.99 -25.18
C ILE A 324 21.22 27.22 -25.99
N CYS A 325 20.25 27.07 -26.90
CA CYS A 325 19.68 28.20 -27.64
C CYS A 325 18.44 28.78 -26.93
N SER A 326 17.72 27.96 -26.16
CA SER A 326 16.65 28.42 -25.27
C SER A 326 16.63 27.59 -23.98
N GLY A 327 16.79 28.24 -22.83
CA GLY A 327 16.75 27.60 -21.52
C GLY A 327 15.46 27.93 -20.78
N PHE A 328 15.58 28.39 -19.54
CA PHE A 328 14.44 28.85 -18.75
C PHE A 328 13.64 29.98 -19.44
N ARG A 329 12.31 29.86 -19.42
CA ARG A 329 11.38 30.90 -19.86
C ARG A 329 10.37 31.20 -18.75
N SER A 330 10.32 32.44 -18.28
CA SER A 330 9.32 32.84 -17.29
C SER A 330 7.90 32.77 -17.86
N TYR A 331 6.90 32.70 -16.97
CA TYR A 331 5.49 32.74 -17.35
C TYR A 331 5.16 33.98 -18.24
N SER A 332 5.66 35.15 -17.85
CA SER A 332 5.43 36.40 -18.59
C SER A 332 6.05 36.37 -19.99
N TYR A 333 7.28 35.86 -20.11
CA TYR A 333 7.93 35.68 -21.40
C TYR A 333 7.14 34.71 -22.29
N GLN A 334 6.73 33.56 -21.74
CA GLN A 334 5.95 32.57 -22.47
C GLN A 334 4.61 33.14 -22.95
N ARG A 335 3.95 33.98 -22.14
CA ARG A 335 2.71 34.66 -22.54
C ARG A 335 2.93 35.53 -23.77
N ASP A 336 3.95 36.39 -23.74
CA ASP A 336 4.21 37.34 -24.83
C ASP A 336 4.63 36.58 -26.10
N LEU A 337 5.45 35.53 -25.96
CA LEU A 337 5.83 34.63 -27.06
C LEU A 337 4.60 33.93 -27.68
N TYR A 338 3.77 33.29 -26.86
CA TYR A 338 2.57 32.61 -27.33
C TYR A 338 1.63 33.57 -28.07
N ASN A 339 1.36 34.75 -27.50
CA ASN A 339 0.52 35.76 -28.14
C ASN A 339 1.08 36.23 -29.49
N SER A 340 2.40 36.33 -29.63
CA SER A 340 3.03 36.65 -30.91
C SER A 340 2.75 35.59 -31.98
N TYR A 341 2.76 34.30 -31.61
CA TYR A 341 2.42 33.20 -32.51
C TYR A 341 0.93 33.13 -32.82
N VAL A 342 0.06 33.39 -31.84
CA VAL A 342 -1.39 33.49 -32.09
C VAL A 342 -1.68 34.59 -33.10
N ASN A 343 -1.02 35.75 -32.98
CA ASN A 343 -1.21 36.86 -33.91
C ASN A 343 -0.68 36.55 -35.32
N ARG A 344 0.40 35.77 -35.44
CA ARG A 344 1.02 35.42 -36.73
C ARG A 344 0.32 34.27 -37.44
N ASP A 345 0.05 33.18 -36.72
CA ASP A 345 -0.31 31.88 -37.29
C ASP A 345 -1.73 31.42 -36.89
N GLY A 346 -2.36 32.11 -35.96
CA GLY A 346 -3.65 31.74 -35.39
C GLY A 346 -3.53 30.76 -34.22
N LYS A 347 -4.52 30.79 -33.31
CA LYS A 347 -4.51 30.03 -32.05
C LYS A 347 -4.36 28.52 -32.25
N ALA A 348 -5.12 27.94 -33.18
CA ALA A 348 -5.09 26.49 -33.41
C ALA A 348 -3.71 25.99 -33.85
N LYS A 349 -2.97 26.76 -34.67
CA LYS A 349 -1.59 26.41 -35.03
C LYS A 349 -0.64 26.64 -33.88
N ALA A 350 -0.74 27.79 -33.19
CA ALA A 350 0.11 28.11 -32.05
C ALA A 350 0.03 27.04 -30.94
N ASP A 351 -1.16 26.49 -30.68
CA ASP A 351 -1.37 25.40 -29.71
C ASP A 351 -0.65 24.08 -30.10
N THR A 352 -0.08 23.92 -31.31
CA THR A 352 0.62 22.68 -31.75
C THR A 352 2.15 22.72 -31.59
N PHE A 353 2.75 23.91 -31.63
CA PHE A 353 4.22 24.10 -31.60
C PHE A 353 4.67 25.09 -30.53
N SER A 354 3.73 25.72 -29.83
CA SER A 354 3.98 26.58 -28.68
C SER A 354 3.07 26.15 -27.54
N ALA A 355 3.41 26.63 -26.34
CA ALA A 355 2.64 26.38 -25.14
C ALA A 355 1.98 27.68 -24.68
N ARG A 356 0.71 27.59 -24.26
CA ARG A 356 0.07 28.62 -23.43
C ARG A 356 0.94 28.88 -22.18
N PRO A 357 0.97 30.10 -21.64
CA PRO A 357 1.75 30.38 -20.43
C PRO A 357 1.31 29.46 -19.28
N GLY A 358 2.26 28.96 -18.51
CA GLY A 358 2.05 27.90 -17.51
C GLY A 358 2.25 26.48 -18.06
N HIS A 359 2.04 26.24 -19.35
CA HIS A 359 2.10 24.89 -19.95
C HIS A 359 3.43 24.55 -20.63
N SER A 360 4.41 25.45 -20.55
CA SER A 360 5.72 25.31 -21.19
C SER A 360 6.70 24.67 -20.22
N GLU A 361 7.29 23.52 -20.59
CA GLU A 361 8.31 22.89 -19.75
C GLU A 361 9.53 23.80 -19.53
N HIS A 362 9.81 24.78 -20.38
CA HIS A 362 10.89 25.75 -20.12
C HIS A 362 10.68 26.55 -18.84
N GLN A 363 9.44 26.71 -18.35
CA GLN A 363 9.18 27.39 -17.08
C GLN A 363 9.68 26.57 -15.88
N THR A 364 9.86 25.26 -16.02
CA THR A 364 10.42 24.38 -14.98
C THR A 364 11.89 24.68 -14.66
N GLY A 365 12.63 25.27 -15.60
CA GLY A 365 14.09 25.33 -15.53
C GLY A 365 14.80 23.98 -15.77
N LEU A 366 14.05 22.93 -16.10
CA LEU A 366 14.54 21.57 -16.37
C LEU A 366 14.55 21.22 -17.87
N ALA A 367 13.96 22.07 -18.71
CA ALA A 367 13.93 21.88 -20.17
C ALA A 367 14.81 22.90 -20.89
N MET A 368 15.37 22.47 -22.02
CA MET A 368 16.21 23.30 -22.86
C MET A 368 16.14 22.87 -24.34
N ASP A 369 16.21 23.87 -25.21
CA ASP A 369 16.37 23.70 -26.66
C ASP A 369 17.86 23.79 -27.00
N ILE A 370 18.39 22.75 -27.65
CA ILE A 370 19.82 22.64 -27.99
C ILE A 370 20.06 23.05 -29.43
N ASN A 371 21.08 23.91 -29.63
CA ASN A 371 21.57 24.47 -30.89
C ASN A 371 20.56 25.32 -31.67
N MET A 372 19.43 24.74 -32.11
CA MET A 372 18.42 25.41 -32.92
C MET A 372 17.02 24.83 -32.68
N ALA A 373 16.11 25.69 -32.22
CA ALA A 373 14.69 25.38 -32.06
C ALA A 373 13.93 25.47 -33.40
N GLY A 374 14.12 24.49 -34.29
CA GLY A 374 13.43 24.44 -35.57
C GLY A 374 13.79 23.23 -36.43
N ASP A 375 12.89 22.89 -37.36
CA ASP A 375 12.92 21.63 -38.12
C ASP A 375 14.21 21.42 -38.94
N ALA A 376 14.95 22.48 -39.25
CA ALA A 376 16.27 22.42 -39.88
C ALA A 376 17.31 21.66 -39.03
N PHE A 377 17.09 21.53 -37.72
CA PHE A 377 17.97 20.79 -36.81
C PHE A 377 17.80 19.26 -36.90
N ASN A 378 16.61 18.76 -37.29
CA ASN A 378 16.22 17.35 -37.16
C ASN A 378 17.19 16.33 -37.76
N ASN A 379 17.87 16.68 -38.86
CA ASN A 379 18.74 15.75 -39.59
C ASN A 379 20.24 15.99 -39.38
N THR A 380 20.60 16.89 -38.45
CA THR A 380 21.99 17.21 -38.12
C THR A 380 22.68 16.05 -37.39
N ARG A 381 24.02 16.10 -37.31
CA ARG A 381 24.79 15.11 -36.54
C ARG A 381 24.48 15.25 -35.04
N GLU A 382 24.33 16.48 -34.58
CA GLU A 382 24.04 16.84 -33.20
C GLU A 382 22.66 16.35 -32.77
N ALA A 383 21.61 16.55 -33.58
CA ALA A 383 20.27 16.05 -33.27
C ALA A 383 20.24 14.52 -33.11
N LYS A 384 20.91 13.79 -34.02
CA LYS A 384 21.02 12.33 -33.95
C LYS A 384 21.81 11.87 -32.72
N TRP A 385 22.88 12.60 -32.39
CA TRP A 385 23.68 12.31 -31.20
C TRP A 385 22.88 12.54 -29.91
N ILE A 386 22.13 13.64 -29.81
CA ILE A 386 21.25 13.93 -28.67
C ILE A 386 20.22 12.81 -28.51
N ALA A 387 19.53 12.42 -29.59
CA ALA A 387 18.53 11.37 -29.54
C ALA A 387 19.09 10.01 -29.07
N ALA A 388 20.37 9.73 -29.34
CA ALA A 388 21.03 8.49 -28.92
C ALA A 388 21.62 8.54 -27.51
N HIS A 389 22.07 9.71 -27.04
CA HIS A 389 22.94 9.80 -25.85
C HIS A 389 22.38 10.65 -24.70
N CYS A 390 21.34 11.46 -24.91
CA CYS A 390 20.89 12.42 -23.89
C CYS A 390 20.47 11.76 -22.56
N ALA A 391 19.96 10.52 -22.61
CA ALA A 391 19.57 9.71 -21.45
C ALA A 391 20.74 9.42 -20.50
N GLU A 392 21.94 9.21 -21.03
CA GLU A 392 23.17 8.97 -20.23
C GLU A 392 23.49 10.14 -19.28
N TYR A 393 23.00 11.33 -19.62
CA TYR A 393 23.20 12.57 -18.87
C TYR A 393 21.95 12.99 -18.10
N GLY A 394 20.90 12.17 -18.08
CA GLY A 394 19.68 12.44 -17.32
C GLY A 394 18.63 13.26 -18.08
N PHE A 395 18.74 13.33 -19.40
CA PHE A 395 17.76 13.99 -20.26
C PHE A 395 16.97 12.99 -21.11
N ILE A 396 15.72 13.31 -21.40
CA ILE A 396 14.96 12.62 -22.45
C ILE A 396 14.74 13.55 -23.64
N LEU A 397 14.61 12.97 -24.83
CA LEU A 397 14.04 13.68 -25.98
C LEU A 397 12.53 13.79 -25.77
N ARG A 398 12.07 14.95 -25.29
CA ARG A 398 10.75 15.09 -24.68
C ARG A 398 9.58 14.91 -25.66
N TYR A 399 9.78 15.35 -26.89
CA TYR A 399 8.77 15.34 -27.95
C TYR A 399 9.28 14.53 -29.15
N PRO A 400 9.22 13.18 -29.07
CA PRO A 400 9.70 12.30 -30.13
C PRO A 400 8.77 12.27 -31.34
N GLN A 401 9.31 11.85 -32.48
CA GLN A 401 8.57 11.80 -33.74
C GLN A 401 7.40 10.82 -33.68
N GLY A 402 6.22 11.23 -34.17
CA GLY A 402 5.03 10.39 -34.23
C GLY A 402 4.23 10.28 -32.93
N LYS A 403 4.66 10.97 -31.86
CA LYS A 403 3.98 10.96 -30.55
C LYS A 403 3.21 12.26 -30.24
N GLN A 404 2.97 13.10 -31.25
CA GLN A 404 2.30 14.41 -31.06
C GLN A 404 0.87 14.30 -30.53
N ASP A 405 0.17 13.20 -30.79
CA ASP A 405 -1.21 12.98 -30.31
C ASP A 405 -1.24 12.62 -28.81
N ILE A 406 -0.09 12.25 -28.24
CA ILE A 406 0.09 11.91 -26.82
C ILE A 406 0.68 13.10 -26.07
N THR A 407 1.81 13.63 -26.53
CA THR A 407 2.49 14.75 -25.85
C THR A 407 1.75 16.07 -26.04
N GLY A 408 0.96 16.17 -27.12
CA GLY A 408 0.32 17.39 -27.58
C GLY A 408 1.26 18.33 -28.35
N TYR A 409 2.56 18.05 -28.44
CA TYR A 409 3.53 18.91 -29.11
C TYR A 409 4.10 18.22 -30.35
N LYS A 410 4.41 18.99 -31.39
CA LYS A 410 5.09 18.46 -32.58
C LYS A 410 6.45 17.84 -32.22
N TYR A 411 7.02 17.08 -33.15
CA TYR A 411 8.38 16.59 -33.02
C TYR A 411 9.39 17.74 -32.86
N GLU A 412 10.23 17.66 -31.83
CA GLU A 412 11.28 18.66 -31.54
C GLU A 412 12.60 17.97 -31.22
N SER A 413 13.45 17.77 -32.23
CA SER A 413 14.77 17.12 -32.08
C SER A 413 15.76 17.86 -31.18
N TRP A 414 15.47 19.11 -30.84
CA TRP A 414 16.28 20.00 -30.01
C TRP A 414 15.84 20.04 -28.54
N HIS A 415 14.61 19.63 -28.23
CA HIS A 415 14.00 19.87 -26.92
C HIS A 415 14.25 18.70 -25.99
N VAL A 416 15.07 18.93 -24.97
CA VAL A 416 15.41 17.92 -23.96
C VAL A 416 14.90 18.31 -22.59
N ARG A 417 14.44 17.32 -21.83
CA ARG A 417 13.89 17.47 -20.47
C ARG A 417 14.74 16.69 -19.46
N TYR A 418 15.25 17.35 -18.44
CA TYR A 418 16.01 16.73 -17.36
C TYR A 418 15.07 16.00 -16.38
N LEU A 419 15.41 14.75 -16.09
CA LEU A 419 14.76 13.86 -15.12
C LEU A 419 15.75 13.24 -14.12
N GLY A 420 17.06 13.45 -14.32
CA GLY A 420 18.11 12.67 -13.65
C GLY A 420 18.42 11.36 -14.38
N LYS A 421 19.63 10.83 -14.17
CA LYS A 421 20.19 9.72 -14.98
C LYS A 421 19.35 8.44 -14.93
N HIS A 422 18.88 8.05 -13.75
CA HIS A 422 18.12 6.80 -13.58
C HIS A 422 16.79 6.85 -14.34
N LEU A 423 15.93 7.83 -14.01
CA LEU A 423 14.61 7.96 -14.60
C LEU A 423 14.67 8.26 -16.10
N ALA A 424 15.64 9.05 -16.57
CA ALA A 424 15.81 9.29 -18.00
C ALA A 424 16.16 8.01 -18.77
N ALA A 425 16.97 7.13 -18.19
CA ALA A 425 17.26 5.82 -18.77
C ALA A 425 16.00 4.95 -18.82
N GLU A 426 15.25 4.82 -17.72
CA GLU A 426 14.02 4.03 -17.67
C GLU A 426 12.98 4.50 -18.70
N VAL A 427 12.75 5.81 -18.79
CA VAL A 427 11.84 6.37 -19.80
C VAL A 427 12.34 6.09 -21.22
N THR A 428 13.63 6.25 -21.49
CA THR A 428 14.20 6.03 -22.82
C THR A 428 14.15 4.56 -23.23
N ASP A 429 14.53 3.65 -22.33
CA ASP A 429 14.56 2.20 -22.56
C ASP A 429 13.16 1.62 -22.76
N SER A 430 12.15 2.21 -22.11
CA SER A 430 10.74 1.83 -22.31
C SER A 430 10.21 2.15 -23.71
N GLY A 431 10.82 3.10 -24.42
CA GLY A 431 10.33 3.64 -25.69
C GLY A 431 9.03 4.46 -25.58
N LEU A 432 8.58 4.78 -24.37
CA LEU A 432 7.39 5.55 -24.07
C LEU A 432 7.68 7.06 -24.00
N THR A 433 6.66 7.89 -24.22
CA THR A 433 6.73 9.30 -23.79
C THR A 433 6.62 9.39 -22.26
N LEU A 434 6.97 10.54 -21.68
CA LEU A 434 6.77 10.78 -20.25
C LEU A 434 5.29 10.66 -19.85
N GLU A 435 4.37 11.06 -20.72
CA GLU A 435 2.92 10.88 -20.53
C GLU A 435 2.52 9.40 -20.42
N GLU A 436 2.95 8.58 -21.38
CA GLU A 436 2.67 7.13 -21.38
C GLU A 436 3.32 6.46 -20.16
N PHE A 437 4.58 6.80 -19.87
CA PHE A 437 5.35 6.23 -18.76
C PHE A 437 4.73 6.52 -17.38
N LEU A 438 4.01 7.63 -17.22
CA LEU A 438 3.37 8.00 -15.94
C LEU A 438 1.85 7.81 -15.94
N CYS A 439 1.27 7.35 -17.05
CA CYS A 439 -0.17 7.30 -17.28
C CYS A 439 -0.87 8.64 -17.02
N ILE A 440 -0.39 9.72 -17.64
CA ILE A 440 -0.95 11.08 -17.50
C ILE A 440 -1.33 11.69 -18.85
N ASP A 441 -2.31 12.60 -18.85
CA ASP A 441 -2.78 13.26 -20.06
C ASP A 441 -1.97 14.51 -20.42
N SER A 442 -1.97 14.88 -21.71
CA SER A 442 -1.54 16.21 -22.20
C SER A 442 -2.56 16.81 -23.17
N VAL A 443 -3.66 17.32 -22.63
CA VAL A 443 -4.74 17.94 -23.41
C VAL A 443 -5.18 19.26 -22.79
N TYR A 444 -5.45 20.26 -23.65
CA TYR A 444 -6.07 21.49 -23.18
C TYR A 444 -7.55 21.26 -22.88
N LYS A 445 -8.00 21.69 -21.71
CA LYS A 445 -9.43 21.87 -21.42
C LYS A 445 -9.90 23.15 -22.14
N TYR A 446 -10.97 23.03 -22.91
CA TYR A 446 -11.57 24.12 -23.70
C TYR A 446 -12.92 24.53 -23.17
#